data_AF-A0AAW1I9T1-F1
#
_entry.id   AF-A0AAW1I9T1-F1
#
_cell.length_a   1.000
_cell.length_b   1.000
_cell.length_c   1.000
_cell.angle_alpha   90.00
_cell.angle_beta   90.00
_cell.angle_gamma   90.00
#
_symmetry.space_group_name_H-M   'P 1'
#
loop_
_entity.id
_entity.type
_entity.pdbx_description
1 polymer ?
#
loop_
_entity_poly.entity_id
_entity_poly.type
_entity_poly.pdbx_seq_one_letter_code
_entity_poly.pdbx_strand_id
1 'polypeptide(L)' 'MACAVNGCKNLKRFKPKGVTFYRFPTGSLLNEWLRVLDKGSKWQWTNKLICSEHFSQNDLYTVARHIINYCY' A
#
# COMPACT_ATOMS: atom_id res chain seq x y z
N MET A 1 -7.69 -9.25 6.52
CA MET A 1 -6.75 -8.71 5.51
C MET A 1 -5.57 -8.07 6.23
N ALA A 2 -4.37 -8.58 6.02
CA ALA A 2 -3.12 -8.11 6.65
C ALA A 2 -2.36 -7.15 5.72
N CYS A 3 -1.45 -6.36 6.30
CA CYS A 3 -0.47 -5.60 5.53
C CYS A 3 0.40 -6.55 4.68
N ALA A 4 0.74 -6.12 3.48
CA ALA A 4 1.55 -6.89 2.53
C ALA A 4 3.06 -6.83 2.79
N VAL A 5 3.52 -5.88 3.60
CA VAL A 5 4.94 -5.71 3.94
C VAL A 5 5.39 -6.86 4.81
N ASN A 6 6.53 -7.47 4.45
CA ASN A 6 7.10 -8.59 5.19
C ASN A 6 7.38 -8.19 6.64
N GLY A 7 6.94 -9.03 7.59
CA GLY A 7 7.11 -8.78 9.02
C GLY A 7 6.13 -7.78 9.64
N CYS A 8 5.31 -7.07 8.85
CA CYS A 8 4.30 -6.17 9.38
C CYS A 8 3.14 -6.96 10.00
N LYS A 9 2.79 -6.64 11.25
CA LYS A 9 1.73 -7.31 12.01
C LYS A 9 0.38 -6.59 11.93
N ASN A 10 0.31 -5.48 11.20
CA ASN A 10 -0.92 -4.71 11.10
C ASN A 10 -2.00 -5.47 10.31
N LEU A 11 -3.16 -5.61 10.94
CA LEU A 11 -4.36 -6.20 10.37
C LEU A 11 -5.40 -5.11 10.18
N LYS A 12 -6.04 -5.02 9.00
CA LYS A 12 -7.06 -3.99 8.70
C LYS A 12 -8.15 -3.89 9.78
N ARG A 13 -8.53 -5.03 10.39
CA ARG A 13 -9.56 -5.13 11.43
C ARG A 13 -9.07 -4.75 12.83
N PHE A 14 -7.77 -4.91 13.12
CA PHE A 14 -7.18 -4.74 14.46
C PHE A 14 -6.04 -3.72 14.45
N LYS A 15 -6.12 -2.75 13.54
CA LYS A 15 -5.07 -1.76 13.35
C LYS A 15 -5.08 -0.73 14.49
N PRO A 16 -3.91 -0.18 14.86
CA PRO A 16 -3.84 0.95 15.78
C PRO A 16 -4.64 2.16 15.27
N LYS A 17 -5.07 3.03 16.20
CA LYS A 17 -5.77 4.27 15.85
C LYS A 17 -4.85 5.16 15.00
N GLY A 18 -5.38 5.72 13.91
CA GLY A 18 -4.62 6.55 12.97
C GLY A 18 -3.94 5.78 11.83
N VAL A 19 -3.87 4.45 11.91
CA VAL A 19 -3.34 3.65 10.78
C VAL A 19 -4.40 3.51 9.69
N THR A 20 -4.05 3.87 8.47
CA THR A 20 -4.88 3.65 7.26
C THR A 20 -4.26 2.56 6.40
N PHE A 21 -5.01 2.07 5.41
CA PHE A 21 -4.55 1.04 4.50
C PHE A 21 -4.79 1.47 3.06
N TYR A 22 -3.78 1.30 2.23
CA TYR A 22 -3.77 1.71 0.82
C TYR A 22 -3.72 0.48 -0.07
N ARG A 23 -4.45 0.55 -1.19
CA ARG A 23 -4.36 -0.44 -2.26
C ARG A 23 -3.07 -0.22 -3.04
N PHE A 24 -2.63 -1.27 -3.72
CA PHE A 24 -1.53 -1.15 -4.66
C PHE A 24 -1.92 -0.21 -5.81
N PRO A 25 -0.99 0.62 -6.28
CA PRO A 25 -1.21 1.49 -7.43
C PRO A 25 -1.27 0.65 -8.71
N THR A 26 -1.67 1.29 -9.80
CA THR A 26 -1.59 0.74 -11.16
C THR A 26 -0.43 1.40 -11.93
N GLY A 27 -0.02 0.80 -13.04
CA GLY A 27 1.02 1.37 -13.91
C GLY A 27 2.46 1.17 -13.40
N SER A 28 3.34 2.11 -13.71
CA SER A 28 4.79 2.00 -13.43
C SER A 28 5.12 1.93 -11.94
N LEU A 29 4.34 2.60 -11.09
CA LEU A 29 4.54 2.63 -9.64
C LEU A 29 4.32 1.26 -8.99
N LEU A 30 3.48 0.41 -9.60
CA LEU A 30 3.25 -0.96 -9.11
C LEU A 30 4.55 -1.78 -9.13
N ASN A 31 5.35 -1.66 -10.18
CA ASN A 31 6.60 -2.40 -10.31
C ASN A 31 7.62 -1.99 -9.25
N GLU A 32 7.65 -0.70 -8.90
CA GLU A 32 8.49 -0.19 -7.82
C GLU A 32 8.06 -0.77 -6.46
N TRP A 33 6.76 -0.79 -6.18
CA TRP A 33 6.23 -1.37 -4.94
C TRP A 33 6.54 -2.87 -4.84
N LEU A 34 6.33 -3.64 -5.91
CA LEU A 34 6.64 -5.08 -5.93
C LEU A 34 8.13 -5.34 -5.70
N ARG A 35 9.01 -4.50 -6.28
CA ARG A 35 10.46 -4.57 -6.07
C ARG A 35 10.84 -4.30 -4.62
N VAL A 36 10.30 -3.26 -3.99
CA VAL A 36 10.60 -2.90 -2.60
C VAL A 36 10.12 -3.98 -1.62
N LEU A 37 8.98 -4.62 -1.91
CA LEU A 37 8.44 -5.70 -1.08
C LEU A 37 9.16 -7.05 -1.29
N ASP A 38 10.12 -7.10 -2.21
CA ASP A 38 10.77 -8.32 -2.67
C ASP A 38 9.73 -9.39 -3.06
N LYS A 39 8.72 -8.97 -3.82
CA LYS A 39 7.66 -9.86 -4.34
C LYS A 39 7.89 -10.10 -5.83
N GLY A 40 7.98 -11.38 -6.20
CA GLY A 40 8.08 -11.77 -7.60
C GLY A 40 6.83 -11.45 -8.40
N SER A 41 6.97 -11.43 -9.74
CA SER A 41 5.90 -11.11 -10.70
C SER A 41 4.66 -12.01 -10.62
N LYS A 42 4.77 -13.20 -10.03
CA LYS A 42 3.65 -14.14 -9.82
C LYS A 42 2.83 -13.85 -8.56
N TRP A 43 3.28 -12.93 -7.70
CA TRP A 43 2.58 -12.62 -6.46
C TRP A 43 1.29 -11.84 -6.76
N GLN A 44 0.17 -12.23 -6.14
CA GLN A 44 -1.13 -11.60 -6.40
C GLN A 44 -1.34 -10.38 -5.47
N TRP A 45 -1.18 -9.16 -6.01
CA TRP A 45 -1.29 -7.90 -5.27
C TRP A 45 -2.69 -7.28 -5.24
N THR A 46 -3.61 -7.69 -6.11
CA THR A 46 -4.92 -7.06 -6.33
C THR A 46 -5.79 -6.95 -5.07
N ASN A 47 -5.72 -7.95 -4.19
CA ASN A 47 -6.45 -7.98 -2.92
C ASN A 47 -5.56 -7.63 -1.70
N LYS A 48 -4.37 -7.09 -1.94
CA LYS A 48 -3.38 -6.77 -0.89
C LYS A 48 -3.42 -5.29 -0.56
N LEU A 49 -2.99 -4.96 0.65
CA LEU A 49 -2.96 -3.60 1.17
C LEU A 49 -1.65 -3.34 1.91
N ILE A 50 -1.22 -2.09 1.92
CA ILE A 50 -0.09 -1.63 2.74
C ILE A 50 -0.62 -0.61 3.75
N CYS A 51 -0.19 -0.70 5.02
CA CYS A 51 -0.59 0.27 6.03
C CYS A 51 0.20 1.59 5.93
N SER A 52 -0.39 2.68 6.43
CA SER A 52 0.20 4.03 6.40
C SER A 52 1.60 4.15 7.00
N GLU A 53 1.96 3.28 7.93
CA GLU A 53 3.27 3.30 8.59
C GLU A 53 4.46 3.01 7.66
N HIS A 54 4.21 2.49 6.45
CA HIS A 54 5.24 2.22 5.45
C HIS A 54 5.35 3.31 4.38
N PHE A 55 4.68 4.43 4.57
CA PHE A 55 4.77 5.59 3.71
C PHE A 55 5.41 6.73 4.50
N SER A 56 6.32 7.47 3.86
CA SER A 56 6.73 8.74 4.43
C SER A 56 5.58 9.75 4.34
N GLN A 57 5.64 10.81 5.15
CA GLN A 57 4.64 11.87 5.11
C GLN A 57 4.51 12.51 3.71
N ASN A 58 5.61 12.55 2.97
CA ASN A 58 5.64 13.08 1.61
C ASN A 58 4.96 12.12 0.59
N ASP A 59 5.10 10.81 0.79
CA ASP A 59 4.44 9.81 -0.06
C ASP A 59 2.93 9.84 0.12
N LEU A 60 2.45 10.09 1.34
CA LEU A 60 1.02 10.21 1.64
C LEU A 60 0.38 11.40 0.90
N TYR A 61 1.10 12.50 0.73
CA TYR A 61 0.62 13.66 -0.03
C TYR A 61 0.49 13.33 -1.52
N THR A 62 1.47 12.60 -2.08
CA THR A 62 1.48 12.13 -3.47
C THR A 62 0.38 11.10 -3.74
N VAL A 63 0.21 10.12 -2.83
CA VAL A 63 -0.86 9.11 -2.91
C VAL A 63 -2.23 9.76 -2.76
N ALA A 64 -2.41 10.72 -1.85
CA ALA A 64 -3.66 11.47 -1.72
C ALA A 64 -3.98 12.26 -3.01
N ARG A 65 -2.98 12.89 -3.64
CA ARG A 65 -3.14 13.56 -4.95
C ARG A 65 -3.55 12.59 -6.05
N HIS A 66 -2.98 11.39 -6.09
CA HIS A 66 -3.37 10.40 -7.11
C HIS A 66 -4.74 9.80 -6.86
N ILE A 67 -5.14 9.52 -5.61
CA ILE A 67 -6.48 9.01 -5.30
C ILE A 67 -7.56 10.05 -5.63
N ILE A 68 -7.31 11.35 -5.40
CA ILE A 68 -8.26 12.41 -5.76
C ILE A 68 -8.46 12.50 -7.29
N ASN A 69 -7.45 12.19 -8.10
CA ASN A 69 -7.55 12.23 -9.57
C ASN A 69 -8.20 10.99 -10.21
N TYR A 70 -8.51 9.94 -9.44
CA TYR A 70 -9.18 8.74 -9.94
C TYR A 70 -10.55 8.48 -9.29
N CYS A 71 -11.11 9.46 -8.58
CA CYS A 71 -12.52 9.47 -8.19
C CYS A 71 -13.33 10.33 -9.20
N TYR A 72 -13.59 9.77 -10.39
CA TYR A 72 -14.69 10.17 -11.27
C TYR A 72 -15.56 8.94 -11.52
#